data_AF-A0A969ILG2-F1
#
_entry.id   AF-A0A969ILG2-F1
#
_cell.length_a   1.000
_cell.length_b   1.000
_cell.length_c   1.000
_cell.angle_alpha   90.00
_cell.angle_beta   90.00
_cell.angle_gamma   90.00
#
_symmetry.space_group_name_H-M   'P 1'
#
loop_
_entity.id
_entity.type
_entity.pdbx_description
1 polymer ?
#
loop_
_entity_poly.entity_id
_entity_poly.type
_entity_poly.pdbx_seq_one_letter_code
_entity_poly.pdbx_strand_id
1 'polypeptide(L)'
;MIADRPAAAALAQAVALGQGFRIGGAGAVAAGPGHFETLTGGSTGAPRRILRRVDSWTASFAVNAGLFGIGPGMRVGILGRLSHSLALYGALEGVHLGAEVHLLDGL
;
A
#
# COMPACT_ATOMS: atom_id res chain seq x y z
N MET A 1 8.96 -4.10 -8.83
CA MET A 1 8.78 -4.83 -7.55
C MET A 1 9.32 -3.96 -6.45
N ILE A 2 8.56 -3.74 -5.37
CA ILE A 2 8.98 -2.97 -4.20
C ILE A 2 9.32 -3.98 -3.10
N ALA A 3 10.51 -3.85 -2.51
CA ALA A 3 10.90 -4.66 -1.36
C ALA A 3 10.02 -4.33 -0.15
N ASP A 4 9.87 -5.29 0.76
CA ASP A 4 9.01 -5.12 1.95
C ASP A 4 9.59 -4.06 2.91
N ARG A 5 10.91 -3.83 2.83
CA ARG A 5 11.66 -2.88 3.66
C ARG A 5 13.05 -2.58 3.05
N PRO A 6 13.51 -1.31 3.04
CA PRO A 6 12.72 -0.09 3.20
C PRO A 6 11.87 0.19 1.94
N ALA A 7 10.61 0.58 2.12
CA ALA A 7 9.64 0.63 1.02
C ALA A 7 8.99 2.01 0.78
N ALA A 8 9.12 2.95 1.72
CA ALA A 8 8.33 4.19 1.73
C ALA A 8 8.49 5.03 0.45
N ALA A 9 9.73 5.37 0.09
CA ALA A 9 10.01 6.19 -1.10
C ALA A 9 9.61 5.49 -2.41
N ALA A 10 9.87 4.19 -2.50
CA ALA A 10 9.51 3.39 -3.68
C ALA A 10 7.98 3.26 -3.83
N LEU A 11 7.25 3.13 -2.72
CA LEU A 11 5.79 3.12 -2.72
C LEU A 11 5.22 4.47 -3.17
N ALA A 12 5.70 5.57 -2.57
CA ALA A 12 5.27 6.91 -2.92
C ALA A 12 5.51 7.21 -4.42
N GLN A 13 6.69 6.83 -4.94
CA GLN A 13 7.02 7.00 -6.35
C GLN A 13 6.12 6.15 -7.27
N ALA A 14 5.87 4.88 -6.93
CA ALA A 14 5.01 4.02 -7.74
C ALA A 14 3.57 4.56 -7.82
N VAL A 15 3.05 5.08 -6.71
CA VAL A 15 1.74 5.73 -6.65
C VAL A 15 1.73 7.01 -7.48
N ALA A 16 2.74 7.88 -7.32
CA ALA A 16 2.83 9.15 -8.05
C ALA A 16 2.92 8.94 -9.58
N LEU A 17 3.62 7.89 -10.02
CA LEU A 17 3.74 7.54 -11.43
C LEU A 17 2.55 6.72 -11.96
N GLY A 18 1.61 6.32 -11.11
CA GLY A 18 0.49 5.46 -11.47
C GLY A 18 0.91 4.08 -12.00
N GLN A 19 2.13 3.64 -11.70
CA GLN A 19 2.69 2.39 -12.19
C GLN A 19 2.17 1.20 -11.41
N GLY A 20 2.04 0.06 -12.09
CA GLY A 20 1.70 -1.19 -11.43
C GLY A 20 2.84 -1.66 -10.53
N PHE A 21 2.53 -2.06 -9.30
CA PHE A 21 3.53 -2.50 -8.34
C PHE A 21 3.08 -3.73 -7.54
N ARG A 22 4.05 -4.33 -6.84
CA ARG A 22 3.86 -5.38 -5.86
C ARG A 22 4.75 -5.12 -4.67
N ILE A 23 4.26 -5.40 -3.47
CA ILE A 23 5.09 -5.52 -2.27
C ILE A 23 5.53 -6.98 -2.10
N GLY A 24 6.84 -7.22 -2.10
CA GLY A 24 7.43 -8.53 -1.81
C GLY A 24 7.12 -9.61 -2.83
N GLY A 25 7.36 -10.87 -2.47
CA GLY A 25 7.05 -12.05 -3.30
C GLY A 25 7.96 -12.24 -4.52
N ALA A 26 8.04 -13.49 -5.00
CA ALA A 26 8.88 -13.87 -6.14
C ALA A 26 8.17 -13.75 -7.51
N GLY A 27 8.95 -13.72 -8.58
CA GLY A 27 8.46 -13.73 -9.98
C GLY A 27 8.09 -12.35 -10.53
N ALA A 28 7.68 -12.30 -11.80
CA ALA A 28 7.32 -11.05 -12.47
C ALA A 28 6.14 -10.33 -11.80
N VAL A 29 6.12 -9.00 -11.92
CA VAL A 29 4.96 -8.16 -11.56
C VAL A 29 3.99 -8.22 -12.74
N ALA A 30 2.77 -8.68 -12.48
CA ALA A 30 1.67 -8.72 -13.43
C ALA A 30 0.80 -7.44 -13.39
N ALA A 31 0.88 -6.66 -12.30
CA ALA A 31 0.18 -5.39 -12.18
C ALA A 31 0.63 -4.40 -13.25
N GLY A 32 -0.33 -3.95 -14.07
CA GLY A 32 -0.16 -2.82 -14.97
C GLY A 32 -0.55 -1.49 -14.30
N PRO A 33 -0.55 -0.38 -15.05
CA PRO A 33 -0.99 0.92 -14.56
C PRO A 33 -2.35 0.86 -13.85
N GLY A 34 -2.49 1.60 -12.75
CA GLY A 34 -3.73 1.61 -11.94
C GLY A 34 -4.03 0.32 -11.20
N HIS A 35 -3.10 -0.64 -11.13
CA HIS A 35 -3.25 -1.88 -10.38
C HIS A 35 -2.09 -2.13 -9.42
N PHE A 36 -2.29 -2.99 -8.43
CA PHE A 36 -1.23 -3.48 -7.57
C PHE A 36 -1.47 -4.93 -7.15
N GLU A 37 -0.40 -5.61 -6.74
CA GLU A 37 -0.46 -6.96 -6.19
C GLU A 37 -0.25 -6.92 -4.67
N THR A 38 -1.14 -7.61 -3.95
CA THR A 38 -1.01 -7.90 -2.51
C THR A 38 -1.06 -9.40 -2.26
N LEU A 39 -0.63 -9.84 -1.08
CA LEU A 39 -0.64 -11.24 -0.66
C LEU A 39 -1.78 -11.49 0.34
N THR A 40 -2.42 -12.65 0.26
CA THR A 40 -3.34 -13.10 1.31
C THR A 40 -2.57 -13.44 2.57
N GLY A 41 -3.13 -13.15 3.75
CA GLY A 41 -2.67 -13.74 5.01
C GLY A 41 -2.90 -15.26 4.96
N GLY A 42 -1.90 -16.02 4.51
CA GLY A 42 -2.00 -17.45 4.36
C GLY A 42 -1.98 -18.13 5.72
N SER A 43 -3.14 -18.56 6.22
CA SER A 43 -3.23 -19.41 7.43
C SER A 43 -3.09 -20.91 7.11
N THR A 44 -3.11 -21.30 5.83
CA THR A 44 -3.20 -22.70 5.38
C THR A 44 -2.19 -23.09 4.28
N GLY A 45 -1.18 -22.26 4.01
CA GLY A 45 -0.15 -22.56 2.99
C GLY A 45 0.49 -21.32 2.40
N ALA A 46 1.09 -21.46 1.21
CA ALA A 46 1.73 -20.35 0.51
C ALA A 46 0.74 -19.19 0.25
N PRO A 47 1.09 -17.93 0.60
CA PRO A 47 0.24 -16.77 0.35
C PRO A 47 -0.15 -16.66 -1.13
N ARG A 48 -1.46 -16.57 -1.39
CA ARG A 48 -1.97 -16.31 -2.74
C ARG A 48 -1.77 -14.85 -3.09
N ARG A 49 -1.50 -14.61 -4.38
CA ARG A 49 -1.40 -13.28 -4.95
C ARG A 49 -2.77 -12.79 -5.39
N ILE A 50 -3.08 -11.55 -5.04
CA ILE A 50 -4.30 -10.85 -5.46
C ILE A 50 -3.88 -9.63 -6.28
N LEU A 51 -4.33 -9.59 -7.53
CA LEU A 51 -4.28 -8.38 -8.35
C LEU A 51 -5.49 -7.50 -7.99
N ARG A 52 -5.24 -6.25 -7.64
CA ARG A 52 -6.26 -5.26 -7.28
C ARG A 52 -6.15 -4.03 -8.15
N ARG A 53 -7.30 -3.41 -8.45
CA ARG A 53 -7.35 -2.06 -9.00
C ARG A 53 -7.17 -1.05 -7.88
N VAL A 54 -6.45 0.03 -8.15
CA VAL A 54 -6.25 1.14 -7.20
C VAL A 54 -7.59 1.79 -6.85
N ASP A 55 -8.49 1.93 -7.83
CA ASP A 55 -9.81 2.54 -7.66
C ASP A 55 -10.69 1.85 -6.60
N SER A 56 -10.52 0.54 -6.43
CA SER A 56 -11.22 -0.26 -5.42
C SER A 56 -10.92 0.20 -3.99
N TRP A 57 -9.77 0.85 -3.75
CA TRP A 57 -9.39 1.34 -2.42
C TRP A 57 -9.57 2.86 -2.30
N THR A 58 -9.39 3.62 -3.38
CA THR A 58 -9.55 5.09 -3.33
C THR A 58 -10.96 5.53 -2.95
N ALA A 59 -11.98 4.73 -3.30
CA ALA A 59 -13.34 4.98 -2.83
C ALA A 59 -13.43 4.98 -1.29
N SER A 60 -12.72 4.06 -0.62
CA SER A 60 -12.66 4.00 0.84
C SER A 60 -11.80 5.11 1.44
N PHE A 61 -10.72 5.52 0.75
CA PHE A 61 -9.88 6.65 1.21
C PHE A 61 -10.66 7.95 1.31
N ALA A 62 -11.55 8.24 0.35
CA ALA A 62 -12.39 9.44 0.39
C ALA A 62 -13.32 9.48 1.63
N VAL A 63 -13.89 8.32 2.00
CA VAL A 63 -14.72 8.20 3.21
C VAL A 63 -13.86 8.44 4.45
N ASN A 64 -12.70 7.80 4.54
CA ASN A 64 -11.80 7.91 5.69
C ASN A 64 -11.23 9.33 5.83
N ALA A 65 -10.91 10.01 4.73
CA ALA A 65 -10.50 11.42 4.74
C ALA A 65 -11.56 12.32 5.39
N GLY A 66 -12.84 12.09 5.07
CA GLY A 66 -13.96 12.84 5.68
C GLY A 66 -14.17 12.54 7.16
N LEU A 67 -13.93 11.29 7.59
CA LEU A 67 -14.13 10.86 8.97
C LEU A 67 -12.97 11.22 9.90
N PHE A 68 -11.73 11.12 9.40
CA PHE A 68 -10.52 11.22 10.22
C PHE A 68 -9.65 12.43 9.89
N GLY A 69 -9.98 13.21 8.85
CA GLY A 69 -9.21 14.38 8.44
C GLY A 69 -7.82 14.04 7.90
N ILE A 70 -7.63 12.84 7.33
CA ILE A 70 -6.35 12.43 6.75
C ILE A 70 -6.10 13.25 5.47
N GLY A 71 -4.92 13.88 5.40
CA GLY A 71 -4.55 14.71 4.26
C GLY A 71 -3.21 15.45 4.46
N PRO A 72 -2.96 16.51 3.66
CA PRO A 72 -1.74 17.30 3.75
C PRO A 72 -1.51 17.89 5.15
N GLY A 73 -0.28 17.81 5.63
CA GLY A 73 0.11 18.27 6.97
C GLY A 73 -0.14 17.27 8.10
N MET A 74 -0.79 16.14 7.83
CA MET A 74 -0.91 15.03 8.78
C MET A 74 0.24 14.04 8.66
N ARG A 75 0.56 13.39 9.78
CA ARG A 75 1.56 12.30 9.87
C ARG A 75 0.86 11.00 10.25
N VAL A 76 1.01 9.97 9.43
CA VAL A 76 0.38 8.66 9.63
C VAL A 76 1.47 7.61 9.87
N GLY A 77 1.38 6.91 10.99
CA GLY A 77 2.26 5.79 11.32
C GLY A 77 1.70 4.45 10.86
N ILE A 78 2.50 3.66 10.15
CA ILE A 78 2.16 2.31 9.69
C ILE A 78 3.00 1.31 10.46
N LEU A 79 2.37 0.64 11.44
CA LEU A 79 3.06 -0.22 12.39
C LEU A 79 3.32 -1.65 11.88
N GLY A 80 2.72 -2.03 10.76
CA GLY A 80 2.85 -3.37 10.20
C GLY A 80 3.65 -3.44 8.90
N ARG A 81 4.16 -4.63 8.57
CA ARG A 81 4.75 -4.93 7.26
C ARG A 81 3.79 -4.65 6.12
N LEU A 82 4.28 -3.97 5.07
CA LEU A 82 3.51 -3.68 3.87
C LEU A 82 3.10 -4.92 3.06
N SER A 83 3.68 -6.09 3.33
CA SER A 83 3.21 -7.36 2.77
C SER A 83 1.86 -7.79 3.36
N HIS A 84 1.42 -7.18 4.46
CA HIS A 84 0.08 -7.35 5.04
C HIS A 84 -0.88 -6.30 4.48
N SER A 85 -2.08 -6.73 4.10
CA SER A 85 -3.05 -5.88 3.40
C SER A 85 -3.49 -4.64 4.18
N LEU A 86 -3.62 -4.73 5.51
CA LEU A 86 -4.04 -3.59 6.34
C LEU A 86 -2.97 -2.50 6.40
N ALA A 87 -1.70 -2.89 6.56
CA ALA A 87 -0.59 -1.94 6.56
C ALA A 87 -0.41 -1.29 5.19
N LEU A 88 -0.53 -2.08 4.12
CA LEU A 88 -0.50 -1.55 2.75
C LEU A 88 -1.66 -0.58 2.49
N TYR A 89 -2.85 -0.88 2.98
CA TYR A 89 -4.02 0.00 2.87
C TYR A 89 -3.76 1.36 3.51
N GLY A 90 -3.33 1.39 4.77
CA GLY A 90 -3.04 2.66 5.46
C GLY A 90 -1.90 3.45 4.81
N ALA A 91 -0.87 2.76 4.33
CA ALA A 91 0.24 3.41 3.63
C ALA A 91 -0.21 4.04 2.31
N LEU A 92 -1.00 3.32 1.50
CA LEU A 92 -1.54 3.84 0.25
C LEU A 92 -2.55 4.96 0.46
N GLU A 93 -3.38 4.87 1.49
CA GLU A 93 -4.31 5.93 1.89
C GLU A 93 -3.56 7.22 2.21
N GLY A 94 -2.57 7.15 3.10
CA GLY A 94 -1.78 8.32 3.50
C GLY A 94 -1.06 8.95 2.31
N VAL A 95 -0.40 8.15 1.47
CA VAL A 95 0.27 8.65 0.25
C VAL A 95 -0.75 9.27 -0.71
N HIS A 96 -1.88 8.62 -0.96
CA HIS A 96 -2.91 9.09 -1.90
C HIS A 96 -3.54 10.41 -1.46
N LEU A 97 -3.78 10.57 -0.15
CA LEU A 97 -4.35 11.77 0.44
C LEU A 97 -3.31 12.87 0.70
N GLY A 98 -2.02 12.62 0.45
CA GLY A 98 -0.94 13.60 0.62
C GLY A 98 -0.48 13.78 2.08
N ALA A 99 -0.78 12.83 2.96
CA ALA A 99 -0.22 12.78 4.30
C ALA A 99 1.25 12.31 4.27
N GLU A 100 2.01 12.65 5.32
CA GLU A 100 3.34 12.13 5.54
C GLU A 100 3.25 10.72 6.17
N VAL A 101 3.72 9.70 5.44
CA VAL A 101 3.64 8.29 5.88
C VAL A 101 4.96 7.83 6.47
N HIS A 102 4.90 7.35 7.71
CA HIS A 102 6.03 6.75 8.41
C HIS A 102 5.84 5.24 8.51
N LEU A 103 6.75 4.46 7.93
CA LEU A 103 6.77 3.00 8.09
C LEU A 103 7.55 2.66 9.36
N LEU A 104 6.87 2.07 10.34
CA LEU A 104 7.37 1.84 11.69
C LEU A 104 7.44 0.34 12.04
N ASP A 105 7.29 -0.55 11.05
CA ASP A 105 7.41 -2.00 11.26
C ASP A 105 8.78 -2.36 11.87
N GLY A 106 8.76 -3.01 13.03
CA GLY A 106 9.96 -3.50 13.71
C GLY A 106 10.74 -2.44 14.49
N LEU A 107 10.17 -1.25 14.73
CA LEU A 107 10.62 -0.32 15.77
C LEU A 107 10.22 -0.79 17.18
#